data_AF-D8IUB8-F1
#
_entry.id   AF-D8IUB8-F1
#
_cell.length_a   1.000
_cell.length_b   1.000
_cell.length_c   1.000
_cell.angle_alpha   90.00
_cell.angle_beta   90.00
_cell.angle_gamma   90.00
#
_symmetry.space_group_name_H-M   'P 1'
#
loop_
_entity.id
_entity.type
_entity.pdbx_description
1 polymer ?
#
loop_
_entity_poly.entity_id
_entity_poly.type
_entity_poly.pdbx_seq_one_letter_code
_entity_poly.pdbx_strand_id
1 'polypeptide(L)'
;MSGAGWGCGQRWRAAPDMNRGSPMTKKILGISCLLLAASQPVFAAHPLVTDDAGVQGAGGIQIETNTDWSRQNGAASHVGAFTFTYGVTDHLDLFTNLPQTFQSPTGTGVGDVSVGAKWRWHEADGLALAFKPEFFMPSGDEQKGLGTGKNGLGLTGIASYETGPWTLHGNIGVRLNRFQREEDQQSMRKTVWRASAAVWYGLNEQWRLVADTGLAQNADAASKKLPSYALVGVIWSPNKTVDLDAGAKFGLNKAEVTRQFGVGVTLHF
;
A
#
# COMPACT_ATOMS: atom_id res chain seq x y z
N MET A 1 20.59 46.35 -75.33
CA MET A 1 19.90 46.46 -76.63
C MET A 1 18.88 45.32 -76.73
N SER A 2 17.67 45.64 -77.20
CA SER A 2 16.56 44.75 -77.68
C SER A 2 16.15 43.54 -76.81
N GLY A 3 14.89 43.33 -76.43
CA GLY A 3 13.63 43.87 -76.91
C GLY A 3 12.68 42.75 -77.36
N ALA A 4 11.38 42.96 -77.10
CA ALA A 4 10.18 42.25 -77.60
C ALA A 4 9.92 40.84 -77.00
N GLY A 5 8.74 40.54 -76.42
CA GLY A 5 7.36 40.81 -76.88
C GLY A 5 6.85 39.52 -77.53
N TRP A 6 5.68 38.92 -77.26
CA TRP A 6 4.30 39.40 -77.17
C TRP A 6 3.45 38.29 -76.49
N GLY A 7 2.50 38.58 -75.58
CA GLY A 7 1.06 38.80 -75.85
C GLY A 7 0.28 37.47 -75.78
N CYS A 8 -0.74 37.22 -74.96
CA CYS A 8 -2.03 37.91 -74.79
C CYS A 8 -2.72 37.29 -73.54
N GLY A 9 -3.20 38.07 -72.54
CA GLY A 9 -4.63 38.41 -72.35
C GLY A 9 -5.46 37.20 -71.88
N GLN A 10 -6.01 37.11 -70.66
CA GLN A 10 -6.96 38.05 -70.07
C GLN A 10 -7.00 37.97 -68.53
N ARG A 11 -7.57 39.03 -67.97
CA ARG A 11 -7.54 39.52 -66.60
C ARG A 11 -8.97 39.52 -66.08
N TRP A 12 -9.26 38.92 -64.93
CA TRP A 12 -10.32 39.41 -64.03
C TRP A 12 -9.90 39.20 -62.57
N ARG A 13 -10.06 40.29 -61.81
CA ARG A 13 -9.77 40.47 -60.40
C ARG A 13 -10.94 39.97 -59.55
N ALA A 14 -10.69 39.44 -58.35
CA ALA A 14 -11.18 39.98 -57.07
C ALA A 14 -10.95 38.97 -55.92
N ALA A 15 -10.20 39.38 -54.90
CA ALA A 15 -10.30 38.89 -53.51
C ALA A 15 -11.44 39.69 -52.80
N PRO A 16 -11.83 39.46 -51.52
CA PRO A 16 -11.40 38.49 -50.49
C PRO A 16 -12.60 37.64 -49.98
N ASP A 17 -12.52 36.73 -48.99
CA ASP A 17 -12.67 37.04 -47.56
C ASP A 17 -12.58 35.76 -46.68
N MET A 18 -12.42 36.03 -45.38
CA MET A 18 -12.06 35.22 -44.23
C MET A 18 -12.96 34.02 -43.88
N ASN A 19 -12.36 33.16 -43.03
CA ASN A 19 -13.01 32.31 -42.02
C ASN A 19 -13.82 31.09 -42.49
N ARG A 20 -13.19 29.91 -42.46
CA ARG A 20 -13.81 28.70 -41.91
C ARG A 20 -12.81 27.92 -41.08
N GLY A 21 -13.14 27.77 -39.80
CA GLY A 21 -12.33 27.09 -38.80
C GLY A 21 -12.08 25.62 -39.16
N SER A 22 -10.81 25.23 -38.98
CA SER A 22 -10.41 23.83 -38.91
C SER A 22 -10.99 23.19 -37.64
N PRO A 23 -11.66 22.02 -37.69
CA PRO A 23 -11.89 21.25 -36.49
C PRO A 23 -10.56 20.61 -36.09
N MET A 24 -9.84 21.31 -35.22
CA MET A 24 -8.67 20.80 -34.53
C MET A 24 -9.14 19.61 -33.69
N THR A 25 -8.88 18.41 -34.21
CA THR A 25 -9.16 17.14 -33.53
C THR A 25 -8.29 17.13 -32.29
N LYS A 26 -8.85 17.57 -31.15
CA LYS A 26 -8.25 17.37 -29.84
C LYS A 26 -8.19 15.87 -29.61
N LYS A 27 -7.11 15.23 -30.05
CA LYS A 27 -6.65 13.97 -29.48
C LYS A 27 -6.32 14.30 -28.03
N ILE A 28 -7.32 14.15 -27.16
CA ILE A 28 -7.08 14.01 -25.72
C ILE A 28 -6.33 12.69 -25.61
N LEU A 29 -5.01 12.80 -25.70
CA LEU A 29 -4.11 11.74 -25.32
C LEU A 29 -4.30 11.61 -23.81
N GLY A 30 -5.25 10.77 -23.41
CA GLY A 30 -5.44 10.37 -22.04
C GLY A 30 -4.17 9.66 -21.61
N ILE A 31 -3.22 10.43 -21.08
CA ILE A 31 -2.13 9.92 -20.27
C ILE A 31 -2.82 9.39 -19.02
N SER A 32 -3.25 8.14 -19.07
CA SER A 32 -3.44 7.34 -17.86
C SER A 32 -2.05 7.26 -17.23
N CYS A 33 -1.71 8.23 -16.38
CA CYS A 33 -0.68 8.02 -15.38
C CYS A 33 -1.08 6.74 -14.66
N LEU A 34 -0.31 5.67 -14.89
CA LEU A 34 -0.32 4.47 -14.08
C LEU A 34 0.13 4.89 -12.68
N LEU A 35 -0.81 5.45 -11.92
CA LEU A 35 -0.66 5.67 -10.50
C LEU A 35 -0.75 4.30 -9.84
N LEU A 36 0.41 3.66 -9.69
CA LEU A 36 0.69 2.71 -8.62
C LEU A 36 0.72 3.46 -7.29
N ALA A 37 -0.38 4.18 -7.04
CA ALA A 37 -0.68 4.87 -5.82
C ALA A 37 -0.88 3.83 -4.73
N ALA A 38 0.24 3.42 -4.17
CA ALA A 38 0.40 3.40 -2.74
C ALA A 38 -0.62 2.51 -2.02
N SER A 39 -0.55 1.20 -2.25
CA SER A 39 -0.68 0.26 -1.13
C SER A 39 0.53 0.50 -0.22
N GLN A 40 0.55 1.63 0.49
CA GLN A 40 1.52 1.81 1.57
C GLN A 40 1.26 0.66 2.52
N PRO A 41 2.22 -0.26 2.70
CA PRO A 41 2.04 -1.37 3.62
C PRO A 41 1.72 -0.75 4.99
N VAL A 42 0.53 -1.04 5.49
CA VAL A 42 0.26 -0.86 6.91
C VAL A 42 0.56 -2.21 7.51
N PHE A 43 1.71 -2.30 8.15
CA PHE A 43 2.31 -3.55 8.57
C PHE A 43 1.45 -4.22 9.63
N ALA A 44 1.06 -5.44 9.35
CA ALA A 44 0.42 -6.41 10.22
C ALA A 44 1.32 -7.64 10.30
N ALA A 45 0.99 -8.60 11.16
CA ALA A 45 1.68 -9.88 11.18
C ALA A 45 1.59 -10.56 9.79
N HIS A 46 2.70 -10.59 9.05
CA HIS A 46 2.77 -11.25 7.76
C HIS A 46 2.36 -12.74 7.92
N PRO A 47 1.50 -13.29 7.02
CA PRO A 47 1.15 -12.80 5.70
C PRO A 47 -0.09 -11.89 5.68
N LEU A 48 -0.67 -11.56 6.83
CA LEU A 48 -1.93 -10.83 6.91
C LEU A 48 -1.74 -9.32 6.74
N VAL A 49 -2.83 -8.64 6.40
CA VAL A 49 -2.94 -7.18 6.36
C VAL A 49 -3.67 -6.65 7.61
N THR A 50 -4.53 -7.48 8.19
CA THR A 50 -5.15 -7.32 9.51
C THR A 50 -4.13 -7.70 10.57
N ASP A 51 -3.85 -6.77 11.48
CA ASP A 51 -2.91 -6.92 12.59
C ASP A 51 -3.61 -7.51 13.82
N ASP A 52 -2.89 -8.22 14.67
CA ASP A 52 -3.40 -8.74 15.94
C ASP A 52 -3.11 -7.79 17.11
N ALA A 53 -3.81 -7.99 18.23
CA ALA A 53 -3.63 -7.20 19.46
C ALA A 53 -2.49 -7.71 20.35
N GLY A 54 -1.74 -8.73 19.93
CA GLY A 54 -0.58 -9.27 20.62
C GLY A 54 0.54 -8.24 20.80
N VAL A 55 1.27 -8.39 21.90
CA VAL A 55 2.46 -7.61 22.25
C VAL A 55 3.57 -8.57 22.68
N GLN A 56 4.82 -8.12 22.64
CA GLN A 56 5.97 -8.99 22.96
C GLN A 56 6.17 -9.22 24.47
N GLY A 57 5.54 -8.41 25.31
CA GLY A 57 5.74 -8.46 26.76
C GLY A 57 7.00 -7.73 27.20
N ALA A 58 7.12 -7.41 28.49
CA ALA A 58 8.24 -6.60 28.99
C ALA A 58 9.60 -7.26 28.69
N GLY A 59 10.45 -6.57 27.93
CA GLY A 59 11.77 -7.03 27.51
C GLY A 59 11.78 -7.96 26.30
N GLY A 60 10.61 -8.37 25.80
CA GLY A 60 10.51 -9.24 24.63
C GLY A 60 10.95 -8.53 23.35
N ILE A 61 11.62 -9.26 22.47
CA ILE A 61 12.09 -8.74 21.18
C ILE A 61 11.48 -9.57 20.06
N GLN A 62 10.98 -8.90 19.03
CA GLN A 62 10.59 -9.52 17.77
C GLN A 62 11.34 -8.91 16.60
N ILE A 63 11.82 -9.78 15.71
CA ILE A 63 12.37 -9.41 14.41
C ILE A 63 11.53 -10.09 13.35
N GLU A 64 10.95 -9.33 12.43
CA GLU A 64 10.20 -9.84 11.30
C GLU A 64 10.88 -9.43 9.99
N THR A 65 11.01 -10.39 9.08
CA THR A 65 11.41 -10.14 7.70
C THR A 65 10.46 -10.83 6.76
N ASN A 66 9.93 -10.10 5.79
CA ASN A 66 9.02 -10.64 4.80
C ASN A 66 9.32 -10.12 3.40
N THR A 67 8.79 -10.81 2.39
CA THR A 67 8.89 -10.38 1.01
C THR A 67 7.69 -10.83 0.20
N ASP A 68 7.24 -9.95 -0.70
CA ASP A 68 6.05 -10.11 -1.51
C ASP A 68 6.32 -9.85 -2.99
N TRP A 69 5.84 -10.76 -3.83
CA TRP A 69 5.75 -10.57 -5.28
C TRP A 69 4.31 -10.28 -5.66
N SER A 70 4.08 -9.21 -6.41
CA SER A 70 2.74 -8.82 -6.82
C SER A 70 2.65 -8.49 -8.31
N ARG A 71 1.42 -8.60 -8.83
CA ARG A 71 1.06 -8.15 -10.18
C ARG A 71 -0.18 -7.27 -10.17
N GLN A 72 -0.12 -6.18 -10.91
CA GLN A 72 -1.24 -5.27 -11.14
C GLN A 72 -1.19 -4.73 -12.56
N ASN A 73 -2.29 -4.85 -13.32
CA ASN A 73 -2.41 -4.33 -14.69
C ASN A 73 -1.23 -4.72 -15.62
N GLY A 74 -0.71 -5.94 -15.45
CA GLY A 74 0.42 -6.45 -16.23
C GLY A 74 1.81 -6.11 -15.67
N ALA A 75 1.93 -5.07 -14.83
CA ALA A 75 3.16 -4.73 -14.13
C ALA A 75 3.43 -5.67 -12.96
N ALA A 76 4.71 -5.96 -12.72
CA ALA A 76 5.17 -6.75 -11.58
C ALA A 76 5.89 -5.86 -10.58
N SER A 77 5.74 -6.18 -9.29
CA SER A 77 6.44 -5.56 -8.18
C SER A 77 6.99 -6.62 -7.24
N HIS A 78 8.13 -6.33 -6.61
CA HIS A 78 8.76 -7.16 -5.60
C HIS A 78 9.21 -6.25 -4.46
N VAL A 79 8.65 -6.47 -3.28
CA VAL A 79 8.93 -5.69 -2.07
C VAL A 79 9.31 -6.61 -0.93
N GLY A 80 9.93 -6.07 0.09
CA GLY A 80 10.11 -6.72 1.37
C GLY A 80 10.16 -5.71 2.49
N ALA A 81 10.14 -6.21 3.72
CA ALA A 81 10.18 -5.37 4.90
C ALA A 81 11.00 -6.03 6.00
N PHE A 82 11.61 -5.19 6.81
CA PHE A 82 12.22 -5.55 8.07
C PHE A 82 11.50 -4.77 9.18
N THR A 83 10.98 -5.48 10.18
CA THR A 83 10.38 -4.88 11.37
C THR A 83 11.13 -5.34 12.60
N PHE A 84 11.51 -4.39 13.45
CA PHE A 84 12.01 -4.66 14.79
C PHE A 84 10.99 -4.15 15.80
N THR A 85 10.67 -4.98 16.79
CA THR A 85 9.72 -4.66 17.87
C THR A 85 10.37 -4.97 19.21
N TYR A 86 10.18 -4.06 20.17
CA TYR A 86 10.62 -4.22 21.55
C TYR A 86 9.45 -3.96 22.50
N GLY A 87 9.15 -4.93 23.37
CA GLY A 87 8.16 -4.80 24.42
C GLY A 87 8.68 -3.97 25.58
N VAL A 88 8.20 -2.73 25.68
CA VAL A 88 8.57 -1.80 26.75
C VAL A 88 7.89 -2.17 28.07
N THR A 89 6.66 -2.70 27.98
CA THR A 89 5.89 -3.23 29.10
C THR A 89 5.13 -4.47 28.66
N ASP A 90 4.42 -5.13 29.57
CA ASP A 90 3.54 -6.26 29.24
C ASP A 90 2.35 -5.91 28.33
N HIS A 91 2.16 -4.62 28.03
CA HIS A 91 1.03 -4.11 27.26
C HIS A 91 1.44 -3.16 26.14
N LEU A 92 2.72 -2.78 26.04
CA LEU A 92 3.20 -1.74 25.13
C LEU A 92 4.45 -2.19 24.39
N ASP A 93 4.33 -2.27 23.08
CA ASP A 93 5.46 -2.45 22.17
C ASP A 93 5.83 -1.12 21.49
N LEU A 94 7.12 -0.92 21.26
CA LEU A 94 7.63 0.03 20.28
C LEU A 94 8.18 -0.73 19.09
N PHE A 95 7.94 -0.24 17.88
CA PHE A 95 8.44 -0.87 16.66
C PHE A 95 9.05 0.14 15.69
N THR A 96 9.99 -0.35 14.87
CA THR A 96 10.53 0.35 13.71
C THR A 96 10.40 -0.56 12.51
N ASN A 97 10.00 0.00 11.37
CA ASN A 97 9.83 -0.74 10.15
C ASN A 97 10.54 -0.07 8.96
N LEU A 98 11.21 -0.91 8.17
CA LEU A 98 12.03 -0.53 7.01
C LEU A 98 11.52 -1.27 5.76
N PRO A 99 10.73 -0.60 4.91
CA PRO A 99 10.29 -1.17 3.64
C PRO A 99 11.40 -1.07 2.58
N GLN A 100 11.52 -2.10 1.75
CA GLN A 100 12.45 -2.18 0.63
C GLN A 100 11.70 -2.57 -0.64
N THR A 101 11.91 -1.81 -1.71
CA THR A 101 11.41 -2.15 -3.05
C THR A 101 12.55 -2.69 -3.90
N PHE A 102 12.47 -3.96 -4.27
CA PHE A 102 13.45 -4.64 -5.14
C PHE A 102 13.10 -4.51 -6.62
N GLN A 103 11.81 -4.41 -6.94
CA GLN A 103 11.32 -4.19 -8.29
C GLN A 103 10.02 -3.39 -8.25
N SER A 104 9.92 -2.33 -9.02
CA SER A 104 8.65 -1.68 -9.36
C SER A 104 8.77 -0.90 -10.68
N PRO A 105 7.65 -0.51 -11.31
CA PRO A 105 7.69 0.33 -12.50
C PRO A 105 8.27 1.74 -12.29
N THR A 106 8.25 2.25 -11.05
CA THR A 106 8.66 3.63 -10.73
C THR A 106 10.08 3.71 -10.14
N GLY A 107 10.61 2.62 -9.60
CA GLY A 107 11.97 2.55 -9.11
C GLY A 107 12.18 1.51 -8.00
N THR A 108 13.40 1.48 -7.47
CA THR A 108 13.83 0.57 -6.40
C THR A 108 14.53 1.34 -5.30
N GLY A 109 14.52 0.79 -4.09
CA GLY A 109 15.14 1.38 -2.91
C GLY A 109 14.26 1.31 -1.67
N VAL A 110 14.79 1.90 -0.61
CA VAL A 110 14.14 1.96 0.71
C VAL A 110 12.97 2.94 0.65
N GLY A 111 11.85 2.57 1.25
CA GLY A 111 10.70 3.45 1.36
C GLY A 111 10.74 4.38 2.58
N ASP A 112 9.62 5.03 2.86
CA ASP A 112 9.45 5.80 4.09
C ASP A 112 9.54 4.87 5.31
N VAL A 113 10.61 5.02 6.09
CA VAL A 113 10.86 4.29 7.35
C VAL A 113 9.84 4.79 8.38
N SER A 114 9.32 3.87 9.18
CA SER A 114 8.35 4.21 10.21
C SER A 114 8.78 3.77 11.60
N VAL A 115 8.32 4.52 12.59
CA VAL A 115 8.39 4.16 14.01
C VAL A 115 6.99 4.26 14.60
N GLY A 116 6.65 3.37 15.51
CA GLY A 116 5.33 3.36 16.11
C GLY A 116 5.30 2.65 17.45
N ALA A 117 4.10 2.60 17.99
CA ALA A 117 3.80 1.86 19.21
C ALA A 117 2.58 0.97 18.99
N LYS A 118 2.50 -0.16 19.68
CA LYS A 118 1.28 -0.96 19.79
C LYS A 118 0.94 -1.08 21.27
N TRP A 119 -0.18 -0.52 21.68
CA TRP A 119 -0.65 -0.53 23.06
C TRP A 119 -1.92 -1.37 23.19
N ARG A 120 -1.79 -2.56 23.78
CA ARG A 120 -2.93 -3.39 24.20
C ARG A 120 -3.50 -2.81 25.49
N TRP A 121 -4.52 -1.97 25.37
CA TRP A 121 -5.08 -1.21 26.49
C TRP A 121 -6.19 -1.97 27.23
N HIS A 122 -6.71 -3.05 26.65
CA HIS A 122 -7.72 -3.90 27.28
C HIS A 122 -7.55 -5.37 26.89
N GLU A 123 -7.75 -6.25 27.86
CA GLU A 123 -7.76 -7.70 27.69
C GLU A 123 -8.69 -8.32 28.73
N ALA A 124 -9.72 -9.05 28.28
CA ALA A 124 -10.66 -9.77 29.14
C ALA A 124 -11.42 -10.85 28.34
N ASP A 125 -11.63 -12.03 28.93
CA ASP A 125 -12.50 -13.09 28.37
C ASP A 125 -12.22 -13.44 26.90
N GLY A 126 -10.93 -13.50 26.51
CA GLY A 126 -10.48 -13.78 25.14
C GLY A 126 -10.50 -12.57 24.20
N LEU A 127 -11.11 -11.45 24.58
CA LEU A 127 -11.06 -10.18 23.85
C LEU A 127 -9.80 -9.40 24.22
N ALA A 128 -9.09 -8.91 23.22
CA ALA A 128 -7.99 -7.97 23.34
C ALA A 128 -8.21 -6.76 22.41
N LEU A 129 -8.00 -5.55 22.93
CA LEU A 129 -8.12 -4.31 22.18
C LEU A 129 -6.80 -3.54 22.23
N ALA A 130 -6.37 -3.02 21.07
CA ALA A 130 -5.14 -2.25 20.96
C ALA A 130 -5.28 -1.01 20.09
N PHE A 131 -4.41 -0.03 20.34
CA PHE A 131 -4.15 1.09 19.44
C PHE A 131 -2.72 1.00 18.92
N LYS A 132 -2.55 1.31 17.64
CA LYS A 132 -1.26 1.33 16.95
C LYS A 132 -1.02 2.66 16.24
N PRO A 133 -0.53 3.70 16.95
CA PRO A 133 -0.04 4.91 16.31
C PRO A 133 1.30 4.68 15.61
N GLU A 134 1.50 5.34 14.47
CA GLU A 134 2.71 5.19 13.66
C GLU A 134 3.09 6.52 13.00
N PHE A 135 4.38 6.84 13.02
CA PHE A 135 4.97 8.00 12.38
C PHE A 135 5.90 7.55 11.26
N PHE A 136 5.77 8.20 10.12
CA PHE A 136 6.49 7.82 8.90
C PHE A 136 7.40 8.97 8.50
N MET A 137 8.67 8.66 8.35
CA MET A 137 9.73 9.60 7.99
C MET A 137 9.86 9.68 6.46
N PRO A 138 10.16 10.87 5.91
CA PRO A 138 10.32 11.08 4.47
C PRO A 138 11.70 10.62 4.01
N SER A 139 12.01 9.34 4.22
CA SER A 139 13.29 8.72 3.85
C SER A 139 13.26 8.08 2.46
N GLY A 140 12.08 7.80 1.92
CA GLY A 140 11.90 7.26 0.58
C GLY A 140 12.00 8.36 -0.49
N ASP A 141 12.56 8.01 -1.64
CA ASP A 141 12.63 8.88 -2.82
C ASP A 141 11.23 9.00 -3.46
N GLU A 142 10.60 10.18 -3.33
CA GLU A 142 9.26 10.45 -3.83
C GLU A 142 9.17 10.51 -5.36
N GLN A 143 10.30 10.76 -6.04
CA GLN A 143 10.36 10.71 -7.50
C GLN A 143 10.24 9.27 -8.01
N LYS A 144 10.70 8.31 -7.21
CA LYS A 144 10.54 6.87 -7.47
C LYS A 144 9.27 6.25 -6.88
N GLY A 145 8.44 7.06 -6.22
CA GLY A 145 7.23 6.57 -5.53
C GLY A 145 7.53 5.72 -4.29
N LEU A 146 8.73 5.84 -3.71
CA LEU A 146 9.15 5.09 -2.51
C LEU A 146 8.71 5.78 -1.21
N GLY A 147 8.21 7.00 -1.31
CA GLY A 147 7.76 7.78 -0.17
C GLY A 147 6.95 8.97 -0.63
N THR A 148 6.50 9.78 0.32
CA THR A 148 5.71 10.97 0.04
C THR A 148 6.53 12.26 0.06
N GLY A 149 7.82 12.19 0.44
CA GLY A 149 8.71 13.34 0.63
C GLY A 149 8.34 14.23 1.82
N LYS A 150 7.33 13.85 2.61
CA LYS A 150 6.94 14.53 3.87
C LYS A 150 6.56 13.52 4.94
N ASN A 151 6.67 13.92 6.21
CA ASN A 151 6.28 13.01 7.27
C ASN A 151 4.76 12.74 7.23
N GLY A 152 4.38 11.51 7.50
CA GLY A 152 2.99 11.10 7.64
C GLY A 152 2.68 10.56 9.04
N LEU A 153 1.39 10.42 9.35
CA LEU A 153 0.90 9.78 10.57
C LEU A 153 -0.07 8.64 10.23
N GLY A 154 -0.12 7.62 11.07
CA GLY A 154 -1.06 6.52 11.02
C GLY A 154 -1.62 6.23 12.41
N LEU A 155 -2.86 5.78 12.45
CA LEU A 155 -3.47 5.22 13.65
C LEU A 155 -4.33 4.04 13.25
N THR A 156 -4.10 2.88 13.86
CA THR A 156 -4.94 1.69 13.70
C THR A 156 -5.54 1.30 15.05
N GLY A 157 -6.86 1.15 15.11
CA GLY A 157 -7.54 0.43 16.18
C GLY A 157 -7.62 -1.05 15.82
N ILE A 158 -7.36 -1.92 16.80
CA ILE A 158 -7.25 -3.37 16.63
C ILE A 158 -8.13 -4.05 17.67
N ALA A 159 -8.90 -5.04 17.24
CA ALA A 159 -9.61 -5.97 18.10
C ALA A 159 -9.18 -7.40 17.75
N SER A 160 -8.94 -8.23 18.76
CA SER A 160 -8.68 -9.66 18.61
C SER A 160 -9.56 -10.42 19.59
N TYR A 161 -10.11 -11.55 19.17
CA TYR A 161 -10.95 -12.39 20.00
C TYR A 161 -10.60 -13.87 19.80
N GLU A 162 -10.16 -14.51 20.88
CA GLU A 162 -9.76 -15.92 20.89
C GLU A 162 -10.87 -16.80 21.45
N THR A 163 -11.21 -17.88 20.72
CA THR A 163 -12.21 -18.85 21.16
C THR A 163 -11.92 -20.25 20.61
N GLY A 164 -11.45 -21.14 21.49
CA GLY A 164 -11.05 -22.49 21.11
C GLY A 164 -9.92 -22.47 20.07
N PRO A 165 -10.05 -23.19 18.93
CA PRO A 165 -9.03 -23.18 17.87
C PRO A 165 -9.09 -21.94 16.98
N TRP A 166 -10.04 -21.02 17.21
CA TRP A 166 -10.26 -19.85 16.36
C TRP A 166 -9.74 -18.58 17.02
N THR A 167 -9.12 -17.72 16.23
CA THR A 167 -8.86 -16.33 16.59
C THR A 167 -9.42 -15.42 15.51
N LEU A 168 -10.19 -14.40 15.91
CA LEU A 168 -10.77 -13.41 15.03
C LEU A 168 -10.08 -12.07 15.24
N HIS A 169 -9.74 -11.36 14.17
CA HIS A 169 -9.13 -10.05 14.22
C HIS A 169 -9.92 -9.05 13.40
N GLY A 170 -9.93 -7.79 13.82
CA GLY A 170 -10.60 -6.69 13.13
C GLY A 170 -9.87 -5.38 13.33
N ASN A 171 -9.66 -4.65 12.23
CA ASN A 171 -8.88 -3.42 12.23
C ASN A 171 -9.63 -2.28 11.55
N ILE A 172 -9.49 -1.08 12.11
CA ILE A 172 -9.87 0.17 11.45
C ILE A 172 -8.67 1.11 11.53
N GLY A 173 -8.19 1.57 10.38
CA GLY A 173 -7.02 2.42 10.28
C GLY A 173 -7.31 3.73 9.56
N VAL A 174 -6.60 4.79 9.96
CA VAL A 174 -6.52 6.05 9.22
C VAL A 174 -5.06 6.43 9.00
N ARG A 175 -4.76 6.95 7.82
CA ARG A 175 -3.45 7.44 7.41
C ARG A 175 -3.57 8.88 6.95
N LEU A 176 -2.72 9.73 7.51
CA LEU A 176 -2.53 11.12 7.11
C LEU A 176 -1.23 11.25 6.33
N ASN A 177 -1.37 11.56 5.04
CA ASN A 177 -0.30 11.77 4.10
C ASN A 177 -0.13 13.25 3.80
N ARG A 178 1.12 13.68 3.70
CA ARG A 178 1.51 14.98 3.13
C ARG A 178 2.41 14.67 1.96
N PHE A 179 2.30 15.44 0.88
CA PHE A 179 3.02 15.15 -0.35
C PHE A 179 3.95 16.30 -0.71
N GLN A 180 5.18 15.96 -1.10
CA GLN A 180 6.16 16.93 -1.61
C GLN A 180 5.87 17.29 -3.07
N ARG A 181 5.56 16.30 -3.91
CA ARG A 181 5.28 16.51 -5.34
C ARG A 181 3.95 17.20 -5.56
N GLU A 182 3.94 18.21 -6.43
CA GLU A 182 2.71 18.95 -6.76
C GLU A 182 1.65 18.06 -7.43
N GLU A 183 2.08 17.13 -8.29
CA GLU A 183 1.19 16.14 -8.93
C GLU A 183 0.44 15.30 -7.89
N ASP A 184 1.13 14.81 -6.87
CA ASP A 184 0.53 14.03 -5.79
C ASP A 184 -0.37 14.90 -4.92
N GLN A 185 0.00 16.16 -4.66
CA GLN A 185 -0.86 17.08 -3.91
C GLN A 185 -2.22 17.34 -4.59
N GLN A 186 -2.26 17.28 -5.93
CA GLN A 186 -3.47 17.49 -6.73
C GLN A 186 -4.28 16.22 -6.94
N SER A 187 -3.61 15.07 -7.07
CA SER A 187 -4.24 13.79 -7.43
C SER A 187 -4.54 12.87 -6.24
N MET A 188 -3.83 13.01 -5.12
CA MET A 188 -3.88 12.06 -4.01
C MET A 188 -4.65 12.57 -2.80
N ARG A 189 -5.32 11.65 -2.10
CA ARG A 189 -5.99 11.93 -0.83
C ARG A 189 -4.96 12.08 0.29
N LYS A 190 -5.03 13.20 0.99
CA LYS A 190 -4.23 13.46 2.21
C LYS A 190 -4.67 12.60 3.40
N THR A 191 -5.91 12.13 3.40
CA THR A 191 -6.41 11.22 4.42
C THR A 191 -7.03 10.01 3.73
N VAL A 192 -6.61 8.82 4.12
CA VAL A 192 -7.20 7.56 3.67
C VAL A 192 -7.52 6.69 4.89
N TRP A 193 -8.63 5.98 4.83
CA TRP A 193 -9.01 5.00 5.84
C TRP A 193 -8.95 3.58 5.28
N ARG A 194 -8.82 2.60 6.16
CA ARG A 194 -8.89 1.17 5.83
C ARG A 194 -9.68 0.42 6.89
N ALA A 195 -10.31 -0.68 6.49
CA ALA A 195 -10.94 -1.63 7.39
C ALA A 195 -10.62 -3.05 6.91
N SER A 196 -10.32 -3.95 7.85
CA SER A 196 -10.00 -5.33 7.52
C SER A 196 -10.39 -6.28 8.66
N ALA A 197 -10.53 -7.55 8.33
CA ALA A 197 -10.81 -8.61 9.28
C ALA A 197 -10.07 -9.89 8.87
N ALA A 198 -9.59 -10.64 9.86
CA ALA A 198 -8.91 -11.90 9.64
C ALA A 198 -9.39 -12.97 10.62
N VAL A 199 -9.17 -14.22 10.23
CA VAL A 199 -9.40 -15.40 11.06
C VAL A 199 -8.17 -16.28 11.03
N TRP A 200 -7.77 -16.76 12.20
CA TRP A 200 -6.79 -17.83 12.38
C TRP A 200 -7.53 -19.09 12.82
N TYR A 201 -7.07 -20.23 12.30
CA TYR A 201 -7.50 -21.55 12.74
C TYR A 201 -6.27 -22.38 13.12
N GLY A 202 -6.12 -22.67 14.41
CA GLY A 202 -5.08 -23.56 14.93
C GLY A 202 -5.37 -25.01 14.56
N LEU A 203 -4.64 -25.56 13.59
CA LEU A 203 -4.71 -26.99 13.24
C LEU A 203 -4.11 -27.85 14.35
N ASN A 204 -3.02 -27.37 14.95
CA ASN A 204 -2.34 -27.94 16.11
C ASN A 204 -1.44 -26.85 16.73
N GLU A 205 -0.59 -27.23 17.67
CA GLU A 205 0.32 -26.30 18.38
C GLU A 205 1.32 -25.58 17.46
N GLN A 206 1.62 -26.14 16.28
CA GLN A 206 2.61 -25.60 15.35
C GLN A 206 2.00 -24.95 14.11
N TRP A 207 0.83 -25.40 13.66
CA TRP A 207 0.27 -25.00 12.37
C TRP A 207 -1.00 -24.18 12.54
N ARG A 208 -1.02 -23.00 11.91
CA ARG A 208 -2.21 -22.15 11.81
C ARG A 208 -2.54 -21.91 10.33
N LEU A 209 -3.82 -22.06 9.99
CA LEU A 209 -4.36 -21.57 8.72
C LEU A 209 -4.91 -20.17 8.95
N VAL A 210 -4.69 -19.27 8.00
CA VAL A 210 -5.16 -17.89 8.11
C VAL A 210 -5.92 -17.45 6.87
N ALA A 211 -6.94 -16.63 7.07
CA ALA A 211 -7.65 -15.95 6.00
C ALA A 211 -7.94 -14.50 6.41
N ASP A 212 -7.91 -13.59 5.44
CA ASP A 212 -8.06 -12.16 5.68
C ASP A 212 -8.78 -11.49 4.50
N THR A 213 -9.58 -10.48 4.80
CA THR A 213 -10.20 -9.63 3.79
C THR A 213 -10.27 -8.21 4.30
N GLY A 214 -10.22 -7.27 3.38
CA GLY A 214 -10.29 -5.86 3.74
C GLY A 214 -10.56 -4.99 2.55
N LEU A 215 -10.74 -3.72 2.87
CA LEU A 215 -10.95 -2.66 1.92
C LEU A 215 -10.33 -1.36 2.42
N ALA A 216 -9.94 -0.51 1.49
CA ALA A 216 -9.38 0.79 1.78
C ALA A 216 -10.07 1.90 0.98
N GLN A 217 -9.97 3.12 1.46
CA GLN A 217 -10.25 4.29 0.65
C GLN A 217 -9.20 4.40 -0.45
N ASN A 218 -9.65 4.58 -1.69
CA ASN A 218 -8.73 4.77 -2.80
C ASN A 218 -7.88 6.03 -2.57
N ALA A 219 -6.55 5.87 -2.68
CA ALA A 219 -5.62 6.97 -2.50
C ALA A 219 -5.71 8.01 -3.62
N ASP A 220 -6.12 7.61 -4.82
CA ASP A 220 -6.47 8.54 -5.90
C ASP A 220 -7.79 9.27 -5.56
N ALA A 221 -7.72 10.60 -5.52
CA ALA A 221 -8.84 11.48 -5.19
C ALA A 221 -9.96 11.44 -6.24
N ALA A 222 -9.65 11.11 -7.50
CA ALA A 222 -10.61 10.97 -8.59
C ALA A 222 -11.38 9.64 -8.55
N SER A 223 -10.81 8.61 -7.91
CA SER A 223 -11.44 7.30 -7.79
C SER A 223 -12.35 7.21 -6.56
N LYS A 224 -13.55 6.66 -6.77
CA LYS A 224 -14.48 6.25 -5.70
C LYS A 224 -14.46 4.76 -5.42
N LYS A 225 -13.70 3.98 -6.20
CA LYS A 225 -13.67 2.52 -6.09
C LYS A 225 -12.71 2.11 -4.98
N LEU A 226 -13.25 1.49 -3.93
CA LEU A 226 -12.48 1.01 -2.80
C LEU A 226 -11.66 -0.22 -3.23
N PRO A 227 -10.32 -0.19 -3.21
CA PRO A 227 -9.52 -1.40 -3.33
C PRO A 227 -9.95 -2.39 -2.25
N SER A 228 -10.13 -3.65 -2.63
CA SER A 228 -10.51 -4.72 -1.71
C SER A 228 -9.87 -6.03 -2.10
N TYR A 229 -9.57 -6.85 -1.10
CA TYR A 229 -8.82 -8.10 -1.28
C TYR A 229 -9.41 -9.25 -0.47
N ALA A 230 -9.04 -10.47 -0.87
CA ALA A 230 -9.09 -11.66 -0.02
C ALA A 230 -7.70 -12.30 0.01
N LEU A 231 -7.34 -12.89 1.13
CA LEU A 231 -6.05 -13.51 1.37
C LEU A 231 -6.24 -14.84 2.09
N VAL A 232 -5.43 -15.82 1.72
CA VAL A 232 -5.28 -17.08 2.46
C VAL A 232 -3.80 -17.35 2.69
N GLY A 233 -3.47 -17.96 3.82
CA GLY A 233 -2.08 -18.27 4.16
C GLY A 233 -1.97 -19.34 5.22
N VAL A 234 -0.73 -19.61 5.59
CA VAL A 234 -0.34 -20.57 6.62
C VAL A 234 0.81 -19.99 7.44
N ILE A 235 0.78 -20.26 8.74
CA ILE A 235 1.87 -19.96 9.67
C ILE A 235 2.29 -21.28 10.31
N TRP A 236 3.59 -21.54 10.30
CA TRP A 236 4.23 -22.67 10.94
C TRP A 236 5.20 -22.19 12.02
N SER A 237 4.90 -22.56 13.26
CA SER A 237 5.69 -22.28 14.46
C SER A 237 6.39 -23.59 14.90
N PRO A 238 7.58 -23.94 14.37
CA PRO A 238 8.30 -25.16 14.79
C PRO A 238 8.62 -25.17 16.30
N ASN A 239 8.73 -24.00 16.90
CA ASN A 239 8.98 -23.78 18.31
C ASN A 239 8.45 -22.39 18.71
N LYS A 240 8.72 -21.96 19.94
CA LYS A 240 8.24 -20.67 20.48
C LYS A 240 9.01 -19.43 19.98
N THR A 241 10.13 -19.61 19.28
CA THR A 241 11.04 -18.52 18.89
C THR A 241 11.01 -18.23 17.40
N VAL A 242 10.36 -19.07 16.59
CA VAL A 242 10.35 -18.95 15.12
C VAL A 242 8.95 -19.18 14.61
N ASP A 243 8.46 -18.23 13.81
CA ASP A 243 7.32 -18.41 12.91
C ASP A 243 7.79 -18.27 11.47
N LEU A 244 7.37 -19.21 10.62
CA LEU A 244 7.54 -19.16 9.18
C LEU A 244 6.17 -19.08 8.54
N ASP A 245 6.01 -18.20 7.56
CA ASP A 245 4.71 -17.99 6.97
C ASP A 245 4.75 -17.85 5.45
N ALA A 246 3.61 -18.14 4.83
CA ALA A 246 3.38 -17.91 3.42
C ALA A 246 1.92 -17.55 3.18
N GLY A 247 1.66 -16.64 2.24
CA GLY A 247 0.31 -16.21 1.91
C GLY A 247 0.12 -15.83 0.44
N ALA A 248 -1.12 -15.93 -0.01
CA ALA A 248 -1.57 -15.49 -1.32
C ALA A 248 -2.77 -14.56 -1.18
N LYS A 249 -2.61 -13.33 -1.69
CA LYS A 249 -3.64 -12.29 -1.72
C LYS A 249 -4.15 -12.08 -3.13
N PHE A 250 -5.46 -11.88 -3.26
CA PHE A 250 -6.16 -11.66 -4.53
C PHE A 250 -6.99 -10.38 -4.44
N GLY A 251 -6.87 -9.52 -5.43
CA GLY A 251 -7.72 -8.34 -5.55
C GLY A 251 -9.14 -8.76 -5.92
N LEU A 252 -10.12 -8.37 -5.11
CA LEU A 252 -11.54 -8.58 -5.38
C LEU A 252 -12.08 -7.60 -6.41
N ASN A 253 -11.30 -6.58 -6.78
CA ASN A 253 -11.65 -5.64 -7.83
C ASN A 253 -10.40 -5.00 -8.47
N LYS A 254 -10.59 -4.33 -9.62
CA LYS A 254 -9.50 -3.74 -10.42
C LYS A 254 -8.73 -2.57 -9.77
N ALA A 255 -9.21 -2.02 -8.66
CA ALA A 255 -8.49 -0.98 -7.93
C ALA A 255 -7.43 -1.56 -6.96
N GLU A 256 -7.50 -2.86 -6.68
CA GLU A 256 -6.53 -3.58 -5.86
C GLU A 256 -5.47 -4.28 -6.74
N VAL A 257 -4.32 -4.61 -6.13
CA VAL A 257 -3.35 -5.54 -6.68
C VAL A 257 -4.06 -6.84 -7.09
N THR A 258 -3.84 -7.28 -8.34
CA THR A 258 -4.58 -8.42 -8.88
C THR A 258 -4.24 -9.71 -8.14
N ARG A 259 -2.95 -9.93 -7.87
CA ARG A 259 -2.46 -11.04 -7.08
C ARG A 259 -1.14 -10.68 -6.41
N GLN A 260 -0.93 -11.22 -5.23
CA GLN A 260 0.31 -11.11 -4.46
C GLN A 260 0.58 -12.46 -3.77
N PHE A 261 1.85 -12.84 -3.72
CA PHE A 261 2.33 -13.98 -2.95
C PHE A 261 3.48 -13.51 -2.06
N GLY A 262 3.45 -13.89 -0.80
CA GLY A 262 4.43 -13.49 0.18
C GLY A 262 4.93 -14.65 1.02
N VAL A 263 6.16 -14.51 1.53
CA VAL A 263 6.75 -15.38 2.54
C VAL A 263 7.44 -14.54 3.60
N GLY A 264 7.44 -15.02 4.84
CA GLY A 264 8.02 -14.31 5.96
C GLY A 264 8.62 -15.22 7.03
N VAL A 265 9.45 -14.60 7.85
CA VAL A 265 10.08 -15.18 9.04
C VAL A 265 9.95 -14.18 10.17
N THR A 266 9.44 -14.65 11.30
CA THR A 266 9.40 -13.90 12.55
C THR A 266 10.22 -14.64 13.60
N LEU A 267 11.08 -13.92 14.30
CA LEU A 267 11.92 -14.41 15.39
C LEU A 267 11.54 -13.71 16.69
N HIS A 268 11.39 -14.48 17.76
CA HIS A 268 11.08 -13.99 19.10
C HIS A 268 12.23 -14.33 20.08
N PHE A 269 12.60 -13.37 20.92
CA PHE A 269 13.65 -13.48 21.94
C PHE A 269 13.17 -12.97 23.30
#